data_AF-A0A6G1XFR0-F1
#
_entry.id   AF-A0A6G1XFR0-F1
#
_cell.length_a   1.000
_cell.length_b   1.000
_cell.length_c   1.000
_cell.angle_alpha   90.00
_cell.angle_beta   90.00
_cell.angle_gamma   90.00
#
_symmetry.space_group_name_H-M   'P 1'
#
loop_
_entity.id
_entity.type
_entity.pdbx_description
1 polymer ?
#
loop_
_entity_poly.entity_id
_entity_poly.type
_entity_poly.pdbx_seq_one_letter_code
_entity_poly.pdbx_strand_id
1 'polypeptide(L)'
;MNKIIIVGHPNSNFEFVEKISLQYGMGTPHTSKRENLSPQNITEIICKAYNTPKISEVTSTSDFSPLQVSAVWHGMALDLFLNNLEQKFWGWSDPYAIYTLDYWLSLDENLTFILVYNHPRSVLEQAANNQESFVNNTIGHLIDNWIAYNTALLNFYYNNRERCLLISSEQINKNTGHFLERLESVFKIPLNLCDLKECLNVKDASCSDELLASSLLITEETKQEVIALSGVDTKNGDILFNKNIAEDYLLKILLDEYPESRRLYEELQSVANIPATCSDEEYCNPSIIWESLVQQRLVTIDLISKLYHLYKSSLINYKTSITQQAEEQKILLSQLHQVQEELERFYIQKNELQEKNCKLKNEVDKQHILIKERDSELVLVEQKFKDFKIKIECDKEKNDTKIEELKRDIDILKSKLAKEKTNQDLQKQQLDRVVKEKNLMLTQLHLVQEELERYYVENKNLKQQQLPELYGAAERIKNKLEYRLGAIMIQHSRTISGIISMPLAIAKERKIWYTQYGDEQLSNLPPLYMYRDVHEANRVKRHLSYQLGEILVHKRQSLFGFITLPFAIYKTVSQFKKMRKNKI
;
A
#
# COMPACT_ATOMS: atom_id res chain seq x y z
N MET A 1 -39.79 29.25 4.84
CA MET A 1 -38.68 28.29 4.67
C MET A 1 -37.46 29.02 5.15
N ASN A 2 -36.78 28.50 6.17
CA ASN A 2 -35.70 29.25 6.79
C ASN A 2 -34.40 28.90 6.05
N LYS A 3 -33.71 29.94 5.58
CA LYS A 3 -32.46 29.81 4.82
C LYS A 3 -31.37 30.56 5.55
N ILE A 4 -30.20 29.95 5.70
CA ILE A 4 -29.05 30.59 6.36
C ILE A 4 -27.88 30.68 5.41
N ILE A 5 -27.22 31.84 5.39
CA ILE A 5 -25.88 32.00 4.84
C ILE A 5 -24.93 32.30 5.99
N ILE A 6 -23.90 31.48 6.15
CA ILE A 6 -22.84 31.67 7.14
C ILE A 6 -21.65 32.33 6.42
N VAL A 7 -21.27 33.52 6.87
CA VAL A 7 -20.17 34.29 6.28
C VAL A 7 -19.19 34.68 7.38
N GLY A 8 -17.91 34.42 7.16
CA GLY A 8 -16.86 34.82 8.07
C GLY A 8 -15.53 34.88 7.35
N HIS A 9 -14.57 35.58 7.94
CA HIS A 9 -13.21 35.63 7.42
C HIS A 9 -12.67 34.20 7.27
N PRO A 10 -11.83 33.87 6.26
CA PRO A 10 -11.25 32.53 6.11
C PRO A 10 -10.63 31.97 7.40
N ASN A 11 -10.05 32.84 8.24
CA ASN A 11 -9.44 32.47 9.51
C ASN A 11 -10.38 32.58 10.74
N SER A 12 -11.68 32.81 10.53
CA SER A 12 -12.65 32.96 11.63
C SER A 12 -13.19 31.64 12.17
N ASN A 13 -12.86 30.50 11.54
CA ASN A 13 -13.43 29.16 11.83
C ASN A 13 -14.95 29.10 11.62
N PHE A 14 -15.46 29.76 10.59
CA PHE A 14 -16.88 29.77 10.26
C PHE A 14 -17.41 28.38 9.88
N GLU A 15 -16.55 27.48 9.38
CA GLU A 15 -16.90 26.10 9.03
C GLU A 15 -17.34 25.31 10.26
N PHE A 16 -16.84 25.66 11.45
CA PHE A 16 -17.28 25.03 12.69
C PHE A 16 -18.75 25.37 13.00
N VAL A 17 -19.17 26.60 12.69
CA VAL A 17 -20.56 27.06 12.84
C VAL A 17 -21.47 26.31 11.89
N GLU A 18 -21.03 26.07 10.66
CA GLU A 18 -21.75 25.24 9.70
C GLU A 18 -21.90 23.80 10.21
N LYS A 19 -20.81 23.17 10.67
CA LYS A 19 -20.84 21.81 11.22
C LYS A 19 -21.81 21.67 12.38
N ILE A 20 -21.78 22.59 13.34
CA ILE A 20 -22.74 22.60 14.45
C ILE A 20 -24.15 22.76 13.91
N SER A 21 -24.39 23.72 13.01
CA SER A 21 -25.73 23.94 12.46
C SER A 21 -26.28 22.68 11.77
N LEU A 22 -25.44 21.93 11.04
CA LEU A 22 -25.80 20.65 10.43
C LEU A 22 -26.16 19.57 11.48
N GLN A 23 -25.44 19.49 12.60
CA GLN A 23 -25.73 18.54 13.68
C GLN A 23 -27.11 18.77 14.32
N TYR A 24 -27.57 20.02 14.33
CA TYR A 24 -28.83 20.43 14.96
C TYR A 24 -29.97 20.65 13.95
N GLY A 25 -29.90 20.00 12.78
CA GLY A 25 -31.02 19.88 11.85
C GLY A 25 -31.03 20.83 10.66
N MET A 26 -29.94 21.59 10.43
CA MET A 26 -29.76 22.30 9.16
C MET A 26 -29.52 21.30 8.02
N GLY A 27 -30.31 21.37 6.96
CA GLY A 27 -30.06 20.60 5.74
C GLY A 27 -28.93 21.21 4.91
N THR A 28 -28.18 20.36 4.21
CA THR A 28 -27.22 20.81 3.19
C THR A 28 -27.98 21.25 1.92
N PRO A 29 -27.49 22.28 1.20
CA PRO A 29 -28.17 22.76 -0.01
C PRO A 29 -28.06 21.71 -1.12
N HIS A 30 -29.19 21.35 -1.73
CA HIS A 30 -29.17 20.67 -3.02
C HIS A 30 -28.65 21.63 -4.09
N THR A 31 -27.93 21.11 -5.08
CA THR A 31 -27.45 21.90 -6.22
C THR A 31 -28.60 22.41 -7.10
N SER A 32 -28.35 23.40 -7.96
CA SER A 32 -29.35 23.89 -8.94
C SER A 32 -29.82 22.78 -9.89
N LYS A 33 -31.08 22.81 -10.36
CA LYS A 33 -31.66 21.74 -11.19
C LYS A 33 -31.05 21.66 -12.59
N ARG A 34 -30.72 22.81 -13.18
CA ARG A 34 -30.27 22.89 -14.59
C ARG A 34 -28.79 22.59 -14.74
N GLU A 35 -27.97 23.24 -13.91
CA GLU A 35 -26.51 23.28 -14.08
C GLU A 35 -25.77 22.54 -12.95
N ASN A 36 -26.49 21.96 -11.98
CA ASN A 36 -25.92 21.30 -10.80
C ASN A 36 -24.89 22.16 -10.05
N LEU A 37 -25.16 23.46 -9.93
CA LEU A 37 -24.29 24.41 -9.23
C LEU A 37 -24.60 24.44 -7.74
N SER A 38 -23.58 24.37 -6.90
CA SER A 38 -23.69 24.68 -5.47
C SER A 38 -23.79 26.20 -5.24
N PRO A 39 -24.24 26.64 -4.06
CA PRO A 39 -24.23 28.07 -3.72
C PRO A 39 -22.83 28.69 -3.84
N GLN A 40 -21.79 27.99 -3.37
CA GLN A 40 -20.39 28.46 -3.49
C GLN A 40 -19.95 28.62 -4.94
N ASN A 41 -20.36 27.70 -5.83
CA ASN A 41 -20.04 27.82 -7.26
C ASN A 41 -20.74 29.03 -7.88
N ILE A 42 -21.97 29.34 -7.45
CA ILE A 42 -22.69 30.54 -7.93
C ILE A 42 -21.94 31.80 -7.50
N THR A 43 -21.54 31.89 -6.23
CA THR A 43 -20.71 33.01 -5.73
C THR A 43 -19.42 33.11 -6.53
N GLU A 44 -18.70 32.00 -6.73
CA GLU A 44 -17.42 31.99 -7.45
C GLU A 44 -17.58 32.46 -8.91
N ILE A 45 -18.64 32.04 -9.60
CA ILE A 45 -18.94 32.48 -10.97
C ILE A 45 -19.24 33.98 -11.01
N ILE A 46 -20.04 34.49 -10.06
CA ILE A 46 -20.35 35.92 -9.98
C ILE A 46 -19.07 36.71 -9.70
N CYS A 47 -18.30 36.33 -8.69
CA CYS A 47 -17.02 36.95 -8.35
C CYS A 47 -16.05 36.98 -9.54
N LYS A 48 -15.93 35.87 -10.29
CA LYS A 48 -15.13 35.79 -11.53
C LYS A 48 -15.65 36.71 -12.63
N ALA A 49 -16.97 36.78 -12.83
CA ALA A 49 -17.56 37.62 -13.86
C ALA A 49 -17.35 39.12 -13.61
N TYR A 50 -17.33 39.52 -12.34
CA TYR A 50 -17.10 40.91 -11.92
C TYR A 50 -15.63 41.23 -11.63
N ASN A 51 -14.71 40.29 -11.89
CA ASN A 51 -13.26 40.42 -11.63
C ASN A 51 -12.94 40.87 -10.20
N THR A 52 -13.61 40.29 -9.20
CA THR A 52 -13.31 40.60 -7.79
C THR A 52 -11.90 40.14 -7.41
N PRO A 53 -11.17 40.91 -6.59
CA PRO A 53 -9.91 40.47 -6.03
C PRO A 53 -10.11 39.24 -5.15
N LYS A 54 -9.06 38.45 -4.93
CA LYS A 54 -9.10 37.35 -3.97
C LYS A 54 -9.09 37.93 -2.55
N ILE A 55 -9.83 37.32 -1.62
CA ILE A 55 -9.89 37.74 -0.22
C ILE A 55 -8.48 37.89 0.37
N SER A 56 -7.57 36.96 0.07
CA SER A 56 -6.19 36.96 0.59
C SER A 56 -5.29 38.08 0.07
N GLU A 57 -5.73 38.88 -0.90
CA GLU A 57 -4.95 39.98 -1.52
C GLU A 57 -5.52 41.36 -1.14
N VAL A 58 -6.66 41.40 -0.46
CA VAL A 58 -7.36 42.64 -0.11
C VAL A 58 -6.93 43.15 1.25
N THR A 59 -6.52 44.41 1.35
CA THR A 59 -6.18 45.07 2.62
C THR A 59 -6.99 46.33 2.90
N SER A 60 -7.76 46.81 1.93
CA SER A 60 -8.58 48.02 2.06
C SER A 60 -10.07 47.69 2.09
N THR A 61 -10.83 48.42 2.91
CA THR A 61 -12.28 48.24 3.05
C THR A 61 -13.06 48.53 1.77
N SER A 62 -12.56 49.45 0.93
CA SER A 62 -13.15 49.80 -0.37
C SER A 62 -13.23 48.62 -1.34
N ASP A 63 -12.29 47.68 -1.22
CA ASP A 63 -12.16 46.57 -2.15
C ASP A 63 -13.15 45.45 -1.82
N PHE A 64 -13.71 45.43 -0.61
CA PHE A 64 -14.87 44.61 -0.22
C PHE A 64 -16.22 45.27 -0.52
N SER A 65 -16.26 46.20 -1.48
CA SER A 65 -17.51 46.84 -1.88
C SER A 65 -18.52 45.81 -2.41
N PRO A 66 -19.81 45.93 -2.02
CA PRO A 66 -20.82 44.98 -2.44
C PRO A 66 -21.06 45.06 -3.96
N LEU A 67 -21.11 43.89 -4.60
CA LEU A 67 -21.32 43.81 -6.04
C LEU A 67 -22.75 44.19 -6.43
N GLN A 68 -22.88 45.08 -7.40
CA GLN A 68 -24.14 45.37 -8.08
C GLN A 68 -24.42 44.27 -9.11
N VAL A 69 -24.90 43.13 -8.61
CA VAL A 69 -25.18 41.94 -9.43
C VAL A 69 -26.39 42.19 -10.34
N SER A 70 -26.21 42.03 -11.64
CA SER A 70 -27.25 42.29 -12.64
C SER A 70 -28.32 41.19 -12.69
N ALA A 71 -29.47 41.53 -13.26
CA ALA A 71 -30.62 40.63 -13.42
C ALA A 71 -30.29 39.28 -14.09
N VAL A 72 -29.25 39.24 -14.94
CA VAL A 72 -28.84 38.04 -15.70
C VAL A 72 -28.47 36.87 -14.78
N TRP A 73 -27.94 37.16 -13.60
CA TRP A 73 -27.47 36.15 -12.64
C TRP A 73 -28.59 35.55 -11.77
N HIS A 74 -29.77 36.20 -11.74
CA HIS A 74 -30.90 35.78 -10.89
C HIS A 74 -31.40 34.39 -11.23
N GLY A 75 -31.34 34.00 -12.51
CA GLY A 75 -31.79 32.68 -12.97
C GLY A 75 -31.08 31.52 -12.24
N MET A 76 -29.79 31.67 -11.90
CA MET A 76 -29.05 30.62 -11.19
C MET A 76 -29.45 30.51 -9.72
N ALA A 77 -29.61 31.65 -9.05
CA ALA A 77 -30.02 31.68 -7.64
C ALA A 77 -31.47 31.20 -7.46
N LEU A 78 -32.36 31.58 -8.37
CA LEU A 78 -33.74 31.10 -8.37
C LEU A 78 -33.80 29.59 -8.64
N ASP A 79 -33.03 29.07 -9.59
CA ASP A 79 -32.98 27.62 -9.87
C ASP A 79 -32.47 26.81 -8.66
N LEU A 80 -31.49 27.36 -7.93
CA LEU A 80 -31.05 26.81 -6.64
C LEU A 80 -32.20 26.79 -5.62
N PHE A 81 -32.93 27.89 -5.45
CA PHE A 81 -34.05 27.93 -4.51
C PHE A 81 -35.18 26.98 -4.92
N LEU A 82 -35.47 26.83 -6.22
CA LEU A 82 -36.48 25.91 -6.74
C LEU A 82 -36.16 24.44 -6.46
N ASN A 83 -34.88 24.05 -6.35
CA ASN A 83 -34.49 22.70 -5.96
C ASN A 83 -34.53 22.45 -4.45
N ASN A 84 -34.55 23.52 -3.66
CA ASN A 84 -34.53 23.45 -2.20
C ASN A 84 -35.87 23.84 -1.57
N LEU A 85 -36.95 23.93 -2.35
CA LEU A 85 -38.28 24.29 -1.86
C LEU A 85 -38.84 23.29 -0.83
N GLU A 86 -38.51 22.01 -0.96
CA GLU A 86 -39.04 20.99 -0.03
C GLU A 86 -38.31 20.99 1.32
N GLN A 87 -37.13 21.64 1.40
CA GLN A 87 -36.36 21.72 2.63
C GLN A 87 -36.95 22.79 3.57
N LYS A 88 -37.29 22.37 4.81
CA LYS A 88 -37.83 23.29 5.83
C LYS A 88 -36.80 24.28 6.35
N PHE A 89 -35.56 23.80 6.52
CA PHE A 89 -34.43 24.53 7.06
C PHE A 89 -33.13 24.07 6.40
N TRP A 90 -32.40 24.97 5.73
CA TRP A 90 -31.14 24.66 5.07
C TRP A 90 -30.24 25.89 4.98
N GLY A 91 -28.95 25.68 4.77
CA GLY A 91 -28.00 26.77 4.67
C GLY A 91 -26.62 26.30 4.22
N TRP A 92 -25.75 27.25 3.96
CA TRP A 92 -24.37 26.99 3.54
C TRP A 92 -23.42 28.03 4.13
N SER A 93 -22.14 27.68 4.18
CA SER A 93 -21.09 28.65 4.47
C SER A 93 -20.29 29.04 3.22
N ASP A 94 -19.89 30.30 3.14
CA ASP A 94 -19.04 30.83 2.07
C ASP A 94 -18.36 32.15 2.48
N PRO A 95 -17.00 32.20 2.57
CA PRO A 95 -16.30 33.43 2.90
C PRO A 95 -16.33 34.46 1.76
N TYR A 96 -16.48 34.02 0.50
CA TYR A 96 -16.62 34.91 -0.66
C TYR A 96 -18.01 35.53 -0.77
N ALA A 97 -18.98 35.04 0.01
CA ALA A 97 -20.30 35.64 0.04
C ALA A 97 -20.27 37.11 0.48
N ILE A 98 -19.21 37.58 1.16
CA ILE A 98 -18.99 38.99 1.53
C ILE A 98 -19.25 39.97 0.37
N TYR A 99 -18.84 39.62 -0.86
CA TYR A 99 -19.03 40.44 -2.06
C TYR A 99 -20.48 40.43 -2.58
N THR A 100 -21.25 39.40 -2.22
CA THR A 100 -22.59 39.12 -2.75
C THR A 100 -23.69 39.19 -1.69
N LEU A 101 -23.38 39.65 -0.47
CA LEU A 101 -24.32 39.74 0.64
C LEU A 101 -25.57 40.55 0.27
N ASP A 102 -25.40 41.73 -0.33
CA ASP A 102 -26.50 42.59 -0.77
C ASP A 102 -27.36 41.93 -1.86
N TYR A 103 -26.72 41.16 -2.75
CA TYR A 103 -27.43 40.40 -3.77
C TYR A 103 -28.31 39.33 -3.13
N TRP A 104 -27.76 38.49 -2.25
CA TRP A 104 -28.54 37.46 -1.54
C TRP A 104 -29.65 38.05 -0.66
N LEU A 105 -29.40 39.21 -0.06
CA LEU A 105 -30.37 39.94 0.76
C LEU A 105 -31.59 40.38 -0.07
N SER A 106 -31.36 40.81 -1.32
CA SER A 106 -32.40 41.30 -2.24
C SER A 106 -33.28 40.18 -2.83
N LEU A 107 -32.79 38.94 -2.84
CA LEU A 107 -33.47 37.82 -3.51
C LEU A 107 -34.58 37.16 -2.70
N ASP A 108 -34.48 37.14 -1.37
CA ASP A 108 -35.46 36.50 -0.49
C ASP A 108 -35.51 37.22 0.86
N GLU A 109 -36.71 37.57 1.33
CA GLU A 109 -36.95 38.23 2.62
C GLU A 109 -36.73 37.28 3.82
N ASN A 110 -36.88 35.96 3.63
CA ASN A 110 -36.75 34.97 4.71
C ASN A 110 -35.32 34.45 4.90
N LEU A 111 -34.35 35.01 4.18
CA LEU A 111 -32.95 34.61 4.28
C LEU A 111 -32.27 35.34 5.45
N THR A 112 -31.61 34.59 6.32
CA THR A 112 -30.90 35.10 7.50
C THR A 112 -29.41 34.89 7.33
N PHE A 113 -28.62 35.84 7.81
CA PHE A 113 -27.17 35.82 7.71
C PHE A 113 -26.54 35.58 9.08
N ILE A 114 -25.69 34.57 9.19
CA ILE A 114 -24.84 34.37 10.35
C ILE A 114 -23.45 34.90 9.99
N LEU A 115 -23.05 35.97 10.66
CA LEU A 115 -21.79 36.63 10.47
C LEU A 115 -20.84 36.19 11.58
N VAL A 116 -19.77 35.49 11.20
CA VAL A 116 -18.83 34.87 12.14
C VAL A 116 -17.55 35.70 12.16
N TYR A 117 -17.16 36.12 13.36
CA TYR A 117 -15.89 36.79 13.60
C TYR A 117 -15.07 36.05 14.67
N ASN A 118 -13.77 36.30 14.68
CA ASN A 118 -12.83 35.72 15.64
C ASN A 118 -11.79 36.77 16.06
N HIS A 119 -11.06 36.53 17.14
CA HIS A 119 -10.00 37.43 17.62
C HIS A 119 -8.91 37.60 16.54
N PRO A 120 -8.35 38.81 16.32
CA PRO A 120 -7.35 39.06 15.27
C PRO A 120 -6.11 38.14 15.35
N ARG A 121 -5.76 37.68 16.56
CA ARG A 121 -4.71 36.66 16.78
C ARG A 121 -4.87 35.40 15.93
N SER A 122 -6.11 34.98 15.65
CA SER A 122 -6.41 33.75 14.92
C SER A 122 -5.81 33.74 13.52
N VAL A 123 -5.68 34.91 12.88
CA VAL A 123 -5.07 35.05 11.55
C VAL A 123 -3.57 34.75 11.61
N LEU A 124 -2.91 35.21 12.68
CA LEU A 124 -1.48 34.99 12.89
C LEU A 124 -1.19 33.54 13.30
N GLU A 125 -2.01 32.96 14.18
CA GLU A 125 -1.92 31.56 14.59
C GLU A 125 -2.08 30.62 13.39
N GLN A 126 -3.08 30.88 12.53
CA GLN A 126 -3.27 30.07 11.32
C GLN A 126 -2.16 30.27 10.29
N ALA A 127 -1.64 31.49 10.15
CA ALA A 127 -0.48 31.73 9.30
C ALA A 127 0.78 31.01 9.81
N ALA A 128 0.97 30.88 11.12
CA ALA A 128 2.06 30.12 11.72
C ALA A 128 1.98 28.61 11.44
N ASN A 129 0.76 28.07 11.38
CA ASN A 129 0.54 26.65 11.09
C ASN A 129 0.67 26.31 9.59
N ASN A 130 0.54 27.29 8.69
CA ASN A 130 0.61 27.10 7.25
C ASN A 130 1.97 27.57 6.70
N GLN A 131 2.83 26.62 6.31
CA GLN A 131 4.19 26.90 5.80
C GLN A 131 4.25 27.87 4.61
N GLU A 132 3.16 27.99 3.83
CA GLU A 132 3.08 28.86 2.65
C GLU A 132 2.53 30.27 2.96
N SER A 133 1.95 30.50 4.15
CA SER A 133 1.21 31.74 4.44
C SER A 133 2.09 32.98 4.61
N PHE A 134 3.31 32.84 5.14
CA PHE A 134 4.25 33.96 5.30
C PHE A 134 5.19 34.16 4.11
N VAL A 135 5.16 33.29 3.09
CA VAL A 135 6.04 33.41 1.91
C VAL A 135 5.65 34.62 1.06
N ASN A 136 4.35 34.97 1.03
CA ASN A 136 3.82 36.03 0.18
C ASN A 136 3.15 37.18 0.95
N ASN A 137 2.77 37.00 2.22
CA ASN A 137 2.03 38.00 3.00
C ASN A 137 2.83 38.44 4.24
N THR A 138 2.92 39.75 4.46
CA THR A 138 3.48 40.33 5.69
C THR A 138 2.46 40.27 6.84
N ILE A 139 2.93 40.36 8.09
CA ILE A 139 2.04 40.45 9.27
C ILE A 139 1.07 41.62 9.12
N GLY A 140 1.55 42.79 8.68
CA GLY A 140 0.69 43.95 8.41
C GLY A 140 -0.40 43.63 7.38
N HIS A 141 -0.05 42.98 6.27
CA HIS A 141 -1.03 42.54 5.28
C HIS A 141 -2.11 41.64 5.88
N LEU A 142 -1.75 40.68 6.73
CA LEU A 142 -2.70 39.76 7.36
C LEU A 142 -3.66 40.49 8.31
N ILE A 143 -3.15 41.44 9.10
CA ILE A 143 -3.96 42.23 10.02
C ILE A 143 -4.85 43.22 9.26
N ASP A 144 -4.32 43.92 8.26
CA ASP A 144 -5.09 44.86 7.43
C ASP A 144 -6.20 44.13 6.67
N ASN A 145 -5.92 42.92 6.16
CA ASN A 145 -6.94 42.07 5.54
C ASN A 145 -8.05 41.69 6.52
N TRP A 146 -7.70 41.29 7.74
CA TRP A 146 -8.67 40.99 8.79
C TRP A 146 -9.50 42.22 9.16
N ILE A 147 -8.88 43.40 9.28
CA ILE A 147 -9.57 44.67 9.53
C ILE A 147 -10.54 44.96 8.39
N ALA A 148 -10.08 44.91 7.14
CA ALA A 148 -10.88 45.23 5.96
C ALA A 148 -12.11 44.32 5.84
N TYR A 149 -11.91 43.01 6.00
CA TYR A 149 -13.00 42.03 5.89
C TYR A 149 -14.02 42.20 7.01
N ASN A 150 -13.58 42.28 8.27
CA ASN A 150 -14.50 42.39 9.39
C ASN A 150 -15.19 43.75 9.46
N THR A 151 -14.55 44.82 8.95
CA THR A 151 -15.21 46.12 8.78
C THR A 151 -16.34 46.05 7.75
N ALA A 152 -16.12 45.39 6.60
CA ALA A 152 -17.17 45.19 5.60
C ALA A 152 -18.33 44.34 6.16
N LEU A 153 -18.01 43.28 6.90
CA LEU A 153 -18.98 42.42 7.57
C LEU A 153 -19.80 43.19 8.63
N LEU A 154 -19.15 44.03 9.43
CA LEU A 154 -19.80 44.89 10.43
C LEU A 154 -20.69 45.96 9.78
N ASN A 155 -20.24 46.58 8.69
CA ASN A 155 -21.04 47.54 7.92
C ASN A 155 -22.32 46.88 7.38
N PHE A 156 -22.23 45.66 6.84
CA PHE A 156 -23.41 44.91 6.40
C PHE A 156 -24.35 44.59 7.57
N TYR A 157 -23.80 44.19 8.73
CA TYR A 157 -24.58 43.94 9.94
C TYR A 157 -25.37 45.18 10.38
N TYR A 158 -24.73 46.36 10.42
CA TYR A 158 -25.39 47.60 10.82
C TYR A 158 -26.55 47.99 9.91
N ASN A 159 -26.42 47.75 8.61
CA ASN A 159 -27.47 48.02 7.65
C ASN A 159 -28.63 47.01 7.72
N ASN A 160 -28.41 45.80 8.26
CA ASN A 160 -29.34 44.67 8.15
C ASN A 160 -29.58 43.92 9.47
N ARG A 161 -29.62 44.62 10.61
CA ARG A 161 -29.65 44.02 11.97
C ARG A 161 -30.79 43.01 12.20
N GLU A 162 -31.95 43.20 11.61
CA GLU A 162 -33.11 42.31 11.82
C GLU A 162 -32.92 40.92 11.21
N ARG A 163 -32.06 40.81 10.19
CA ARG A 163 -31.83 39.59 9.41
C ARG A 163 -30.42 39.02 9.60
N CYS A 164 -29.63 39.58 10.50
CA CYS A 164 -28.25 39.17 10.74
C CYS A 164 -28.03 38.75 12.19
N LEU A 165 -27.18 37.75 12.39
CA LEU A 165 -26.65 37.35 13.69
C LEU A 165 -25.14 37.45 13.65
N LEU A 166 -24.56 38.29 14.50
CA LEU A 166 -23.13 38.46 14.66
C LEU A 166 -22.63 37.62 15.85
N ILE A 167 -21.69 36.72 15.58
CA ILE A 167 -21.32 35.64 16.51
C ILE A 167 -19.80 35.47 16.55
N SER A 168 -19.25 35.34 17.76
CA SER A 168 -17.86 34.97 17.96
C SER A 168 -17.67 33.46 17.88
N SER A 169 -16.75 32.99 17.03
CA SER A 169 -16.42 31.56 16.96
C SER A 169 -15.77 31.01 18.24
N GLU A 170 -15.08 31.85 19.02
CA GLU A 170 -14.52 31.44 20.33
C GLU A 170 -15.60 31.00 21.31
N GLN A 171 -16.79 31.62 21.26
CA GLN A 171 -17.89 31.33 22.18
C GLN A 171 -18.61 30.03 21.83
N ILE A 172 -18.73 29.73 20.53
CA ILE A 172 -19.40 28.53 20.04
C ILE A 172 -18.65 27.27 20.54
N ASN A 173 -17.32 27.34 20.61
CA ASN A 173 -16.47 26.28 21.16
C ASN A 173 -16.73 26.01 22.65
N LYS A 174 -16.99 27.06 23.44
CA LYS A 174 -17.13 26.96 24.90
C LYS A 174 -18.57 26.70 25.35
N ASN A 175 -19.57 27.19 24.61
CA ASN A 175 -20.97 27.13 25.01
C ASN A 175 -21.91 27.02 23.80
N THR A 176 -21.94 25.83 23.19
CA THR A 176 -22.80 25.51 22.05
C THR A 176 -24.30 25.59 22.41
N GLY A 177 -24.68 25.30 23.66
CA GLY A 177 -26.08 25.33 24.11
C GLY A 177 -26.71 26.72 24.00
N HIS A 178 -26.03 27.76 24.50
CA HIS A 178 -26.52 29.14 24.42
C HIS A 178 -26.64 29.66 22.97
N PHE A 179 -25.74 29.21 22.09
CA PHE A 179 -25.83 29.51 20.66
C PHE A 179 -27.10 28.95 20.04
N LEU A 180 -27.44 27.69 20.36
CA LEU A 180 -28.64 27.03 19.83
C LEU A 180 -29.92 27.64 20.38
N GLU A 181 -30.00 27.93 21.68
CA GLU A 181 -31.16 28.63 22.27
C GLU A 181 -31.42 29.97 21.58
N ARG A 182 -30.34 30.70 21.26
CA ARG A 182 -30.44 31.97 20.55
C ARG A 182 -30.88 31.78 19.10
N LEU A 183 -30.35 30.79 18.40
CA LEU A 183 -30.83 30.43 17.06
C LEU A 183 -32.32 30.06 17.09
N GLU A 184 -32.75 29.19 18.00
CA GLU A 184 -34.17 28.81 18.15
C GLU A 184 -35.07 30.02 18.36
N SER A 185 -34.63 30.98 19.20
CA SER A 185 -35.38 32.20 19.48
C SER A 185 -35.54 33.12 18.26
N VAL A 186 -34.53 33.16 17.38
CA VAL A 186 -34.51 34.00 16.18
C VAL A 186 -35.30 33.33 15.06
N PHE A 187 -35.15 32.02 14.89
CA PHE A 187 -35.75 31.27 13.80
C PHE A 187 -37.16 30.77 14.08
N LYS A 188 -37.62 30.82 15.34
CA LYS A 188 -38.93 30.30 15.80
C LYS A 188 -39.17 28.84 15.36
N ILE A 189 -38.08 28.05 15.26
CA ILE A 189 -38.10 26.62 14.94
C ILE A 189 -37.53 25.85 16.14
N PRO A 190 -38.14 24.75 16.59
CA PRO A 190 -37.50 23.82 17.50
C PRO A 190 -36.36 23.08 16.76
N LEU A 191 -35.11 23.28 17.17
CA LEU A 191 -33.97 22.54 16.61
C LEU A 191 -34.01 21.14 17.24
N ASN A 192 -34.51 20.16 16.50
CA ASN A 192 -34.45 18.77 16.95
C ASN A 192 -33.03 18.25 16.78
N LEU A 193 -32.48 17.64 17.83
CA LEU A 193 -31.30 16.78 17.73
C LEU A 193 -31.59 15.72 16.65
N CYS A 194 -30.89 15.76 15.53
CA CYS A 194 -31.03 14.68 14.55
C CYS A 194 -30.53 13.39 15.20
N ASP A 195 -31.38 12.35 15.21
CA ASP A 195 -31.00 11.01 15.65
C ASP A 195 -29.81 10.52 14.82
N LEU A 196 -28.64 10.51 15.45
CA LEU A 196 -27.30 10.23 14.89
C LEU A 196 -27.11 8.81 14.29
N LYS A 197 -28.17 8.01 14.11
CA LYS A 197 -28.04 6.63 13.62
C LYS A 197 -28.07 6.48 12.09
N GLU A 198 -28.60 7.45 11.35
CA GLU A 198 -28.66 7.32 9.87
C GLU A 198 -27.51 8.03 9.13
N CYS A 199 -26.85 9.01 9.76
CA CYS A 199 -25.72 9.72 9.13
C CYS A 199 -24.35 9.00 9.26
N LEU A 200 -24.25 7.94 10.07
CA LEU A 200 -23.01 7.19 10.32
C LEU A 200 -22.71 6.05 9.33
N ASN A 201 -23.51 5.88 8.26
CA ASN A 201 -23.19 4.92 7.20
C ASN A 201 -22.16 5.43 6.18
N VAL A 202 -21.56 6.60 6.42
CA VAL A 202 -20.28 6.96 5.82
C VAL A 202 -19.19 6.63 6.83
N LYS A 203 -18.39 5.61 6.52
CA LYS A 203 -17.16 5.27 7.25
C LYS A 203 -16.20 6.47 7.19
N ASP A 204 -16.32 7.39 8.13
CA ASP A 204 -15.27 8.34 8.53
C ASP A 204 -15.47 8.64 10.02
N ALA A 205 -15.12 7.67 10.86
CA ALA A 205 -14.96 7.86 12.29
C ALA A 205 -13.50 8.23 12.56
N SER A 206 -13.15 9.49 12.32
CA SER A 206 -11.90 10.12 12.80
C SER A 206 -11.96 11.62 12.57
N CYS A 207 -12.70 12.40 13.37
CA CYS A 207 -12.55 13.87 13.31
C CYS A 207 -13.23 14.61 14.48
N SER A 208 -13.10 14.13 15.72
CA SER A 208 -13.28 15.00 16.90
C SER A 208 -11.99 15.76 17.24
N ASP A 209 -10.84 15.28 16.74
CA ASP A 209 -9.52 15.68 17.25
C ASP A 209 -8.71 16.58 16.29
N GLU A 210 -9.16 16.80 15.05
CA GLU A 210 -8.32 17.43 14.01
C GLU A 210 -8.39 18.96 13.93
N LEU A 211 -9.29 19.65 14.65
CA LEU A 211 -9.47 21.10 14.49
C LEU A 211 -9.15 21.94 15.73
N LEU A 212 -8.75 21.29 16.84
CA LEU A 212 -8.34 21.97 18.09
C LEU A 212 -6.84 22.27 18.17
N ALA A 213 -6.06 21.97 17.14
CA ALA A 213 -4.63 22.24 17.12
C ALA A 213 -4.33 23.71 16.76
N SER A 214 -4.55 24.62 17.69
CA SER A 214 -3.53 25.64 17.89
C SER A 214 -2.31 24.93 18.48
N SER A 215 -1.18 25.00 17.79
CA SER A 215 0.15 24.44 18.11
C SER A 215 0.46 23.06 17.50
N LEU A 216 1.10 23.12 16.32
CA LEU A 216 1.85 22.07 15.61
C LEU A 216 1.01 20.99 14.91
N LEU A 217 1.38 20.71 13.65
CA LEU A 217 0.84 19.76 12.66
C LEU A 217 0.80 18.27 13.09
N ILE A 218 0.73 17.99 14.40
CA ILE A 218 0.87 16.67 15.01
C ILE A 218 -0.45 16.37 15.70
N THR A 219 -1.20 15.39 15.17
CA THR A 219 -2.41 14.84 15.82
C THR A 219 -2.12 14.42 17.26
N GLU A 220 -3.11 14.49 18.15
CA GLU A 220 -2.95 14.04 19.55
C GLU A 220 -2.42 12.59 19.64
N GLU A 221 -2.84 11.73 18.72
CA GLU A 221 -2.33 10.37 18.59
C GLU A 221 -0.83 10.35 18.30
N THR A 222 -0.36 11.16 17.34
CA THR A 222 1.07 11.28 17.03
C THR A 222 1.87 11.95 18.15
N LYS A 223 1.26 12.86 18.94
CA LYS A 223 1.91 13.42 20.14
C LYS A 223 2.17 12.32 21.17
N GLN A 224 1.15 11.50 21.44
CA GLN A 224 1.24 10.38 22.37
C GLN A 224 2.24 9.32 21.92
N GLU A 225 2.27 9.01 20.61
CA GLU A 225 3.22 8.05 20.05
C GLU A 225 4.68 8.56 20.16
N VAL A 226 4.93 9.84 19.89
CA VAL A 226 6.26 10.44 20.03
C VAL A 226 6.73 10.47 21.49
N ILE A 227 5.83 10.75 22.44
CA ILE A 227 6.14 10.69 23.88
C ILE A 227 6.47 9.25 24.27
N ALA A 228 5.66 8.27 23.84
CA ALA A 228 5.87 6.86 24.14
C ALA A 228 7.20 6.34 23.57
N LEU A 229 7.53 6.71 22.32
CA LEU A 229 8.77 6.30 21.66
C LEU A 229 10.00 6.93 22.30
N SER A 230 9.93 8.20 22.70
CA SER A 230 11.07 8.91 23.29
C SER A 230 11.32 8.53 24.75
N GLY A 231 10.33 7.95 25.47
CA GLY A 231 10.45 7.64 26.90
C GLY A 231 10.59 8.89 27.77
N VAL A 232 10.09 10.03 27.30
CA VAL A 232 9.96 11.26 28.09
C VAL A 232 8.73 11.11 28.99
N ASP A 233 8.84 11.52 30.27
CA ASP A 233 7.71 11.49 31.20
C ASP A 233 6.52 12.25 30.60
N THR A 234 5.31 11.68 30.70
CA THR A 234 4.08 12.28 30.14
C THR A 234 3.87 13.71 30.62
N LYS A 235 4.21 14.01 31.88
CA LYS A 235 4.18 15.37 32.45
C LYS A 235 5.09 16.37 31.74
N ASN A 236 6.26 15.92 31.26
CA ASN A 236 7.19 16.77 30.50
C ASN A 236 6.77 16.89 29.04
N GLY A 237 6.16 15.82 28.48
CA GLY A 237 5.51 15.85 27.18
C GLY A 237 4.35 16.86 27.13
N ASP A 238 3.53 16.90 28.17
CA ASP A 238 2.42 17.85 28.29
C ASP A 238 2.93 19.31 28.28
N ILE A 239 4.07 19.61 28.91
CA ILE A 239 4.68 20.96 28.89
C ILE A 239 5.13 21.35 27.47
N LEU A 240 5.61 20.39 26.67
CA LEU A 240 6.05 20.61 25.30
C LEU A 240 4.86 20.89 24.35
N PHE A 241 3.74 20.21 24.55
CA PHE A 241 2.59 20.25 23.64
C PHE A 241 1.42 21.13 24.11
N ASN A 242 1.38 21.53 25.39
CA ASN A 242 0.39 22.47 25.88
C ASN A 242 0.77 23.90 25.51
N LYS A 243 -0.23 24.63 24.99
CA LYS A 243 -0.29 26.06 24.60
C LYS A 243 1.03 26.83 24.76
N ASN A 244 1.56 27.34 23.65
CA ASN A 244 2.72 28.22 23.65
C ASN A 244 2.43 29.54 24.40
N ILE A 245 2.62 29.56 25.71
CA ILE A 245 2.51 30.76 26.56
C ILE A 245 3.39 31.90 26.01
N ALA A 246 4.54 31.57 25.44
CA ALA A 246 5.43 32.54 24.80
C ALA A 246 4.90 33.06 23.46
N GLU A 247 4.24 32.22 22.66
CA GLU A 247 3.59 32.65 21.41
C GLU A 247 2.40 33.56 21.74
N ASP A 248 1.56 33.18 22.69
CA ASP A 248 0.43 33.99 23.18
C ASP A 248 0.90 35.38 23.65
N TYR A 249 2.01 35.44 24.38
CA TYR A 249 2.61 36.70 24.82
C TYR A 249 3.17 37.54 23.66
N LEU A 250 3.87 36.92 22.71
CA LEU A 250 4.39 37.61 21.53
C LEU A 250 3.26 38.13 20.64
N LEU A 251 2.20 37.33 20.43
CA LEU A 251 1.01 37.73 19.70
C LEU A 251 0.32 38.90 20.40
N LYS A 252 0.25 38.92 21.74
CA LYS A 252 -0.28 40.05 22.50
C LYS A 252 0.51 41.34 22.24
N ILE A 253 1.83 41.30 22.39
CA ILE A 253 2.70 42.47 22.12
C ILE A 253 2.56 42.94 20.67
N LEU A 254 2.57 41.99 19.74
CA LEU A 254 2.49 42.30 18.31
C LEU A 254 1.14 42.96 17.98
N LEU A 255 0.03 42.47 18.53
CA LEU A 255 -1.28 43.08 18.31
C LEU A 255 -1.43 44.47 18.96
N ASP A 256 -0.66 44.77 20.01
CA ASP A 256 -0.60 46.12 20.58
C ASP A 256 0.01 47.15 19.59
N GLU A 257 0.81 46.72 18.61
CA GLU A 257 1.28 47.58 17.51
C GLU A 257 0.19 47.93 16.49
N TYR A 258 -0.95 47.23 16.50
CA TYR A 258 -2.08 47.41 15.58
C TYR A 258 -3.37 47.80 16.33
N PRO A 259 -3.46 49.02 16.89
CA PRO A 259 -4.59 49.44 17.73
C PRO A 259 -5.93 49.46 16.99
N GLU A 260 -5.94 49.60 15.67
CA GLU A 260 -7.15 49.57 14.85
C GLU A 260 -7.84 48.20 14.88
N SER A 261 -7.06 47.11 14.83
CA SER A 261 -7.59 45.74 14.92
C SER A 261 -8.29 45.50 16.26
N ARG A 262 -7.70 46.02 17.35
CA ARG A 262 -8.25 45.91 18.71
C ARG A 262 -9.55 46.70 18.85
N ARG A 263 -9.59 47.95 18.36
CA ARG A 263 -10.80 48.78 18.38
C ARG A 263 -11.94 48.11 17.60
N LEU A 264 -11.65 47.59 16.41
CA LEU A 264 -12.66 46.89 15.61
C LEU A 264 -13.15 45.61 16.32
N TYR A 265 -12.25 44.86 16.94
CA TYR A 265 -12.63 43.68 17.72
C TYR A 265 -13.52 44.03 18.91
N GLU A 266 -13.19 45.08 19.67
CA GLU A 266 -14.01 45.58 20.78
C GLU A 266 -15.39 46.05 20.29
N GLU A 267 -15.45 46.71 19.13
CA GLU A 267 -16.71 47.10 18.51
C GLU A 267 -17.57 45.88 18.14
N LEU A 268 -16.98 44.89 17.45
CA LEU A 268 -17.63 43.62 17.13
C LEU A 268 -18.17 42.93 18.39
N GLN A 269 -17.36 42.87 19.46
CA GLN A 269 -17.77 42.28 20.74
C GLN A 269 -18.93 43.05 21.39
N SER A 270 -18.94 44.38 21.32
CA SER A 270 -20.00 45.19 21.92
C SER A 270 -21.36 45.04 21.24
N VAL A 271 -21.35 44.72 19.94
CA VAL A 271 -22.53 44.66 19.08
C VAL A 271 -22.99 43.22 18.81
N ALA A 272 -22.11 42.24 19.01
CA ALA A 272 -22.38 40.83 18.77
C ALA A 272 -23.57 40.32 19.58
N ASN A 273 -24.38 39.49 18.93
CA ASN A 273 -25.48 38.80 19.59
C ASN A 273 -24.95 37.75 20.57
N ILE A 274 -23.79 37.16 20.24
CA ILE A 274 -23.08 36.19 21.06
C ILE A 274 -21.59 36.59 21.08
N PRO A 275 -21.20 37.46 22.03
CA PRO A 275 -19.81 37.84 22.20
C PRO A 275 -18.98 36.69 22.78
N ALA A 276 -17.66 36.77 22.61
CA ALA A 276 -16.74 35.87 23.30
C ALA A 276 -16.79 36.14 24.81
N THR A 277 -16.88 35.09 25.63
CA THR A 277 -16.61 35.23 27.06
C THR A 277 -15.15 35.63 27.21
N CYS A 278 -14.91 36.81 27.76
CA CYS A 278 -13.58 37.27 28.17
C CYS A 278 -12.99 36.19 29.07
N SER A 279 -11.99 35.45 28.57
CA SER A 279 -11.16 34.65 29.46
C SER A 279 -10.38 35.64 30.33
N ASP A 280 -10.33 35.40 31.64
CA ASP A 280 -9.45 36.13 32.54
C ASP A 280 -8.07 36.24 31.88
N GLU A 281 -7.69 37.45 31.46
CA GLU A 281 -6.35 37.70 30.97
C GLU A 281 -5.43 37.49 32.17
N GLU A 282 -4.94 36.26 32.35
CA GLU A 282 -3.89 35.99 33.30
C GLU A 282 -2.73 36.91 32.93
N TYR A 283 -2.42 37.85 33.83
CA TYR A 283 -1.27 38.71 33.68
C TYR A 283 -0.02 37.83 33.78
N CYS A 284 0.47 37.35 32.65
CA CYS A 284 1.68 36.56 32.61
C CYS A 284 2.88 37.48 32.77
N ASN A 285 3.63 37.31 33.86
CA ASN A 285 4.88 38.02 34.08
C ASN A 285 5.91 37.58 33.00
N PRO A 286 6.60 38.49 32.31
CA PRO A 286 7.62 38.16 31.30
C PRO A 286 8.69 37.18 31.80
N SER A 287 9.04 37.22 33.10
CA SER A 287 9.98 36.28 33.70
C SER A 287 9.45 34.84 33.70
N ILE A 288 8.16 34.64 34.02
CA ILE A 288 7.52 33.31 34.03
C ILE A 288 7.42 32.77 32.59
N ILE A 289 7.11 33.64 31.63
CA ILE A 289 7.04 33.29 30.21
C ILE A 289 8.41 32.84 29.70
N TRP A 290 9.48 33.57 30.05
CA TRP A 290 10.84 33.20 29.70
C TRP A 290 11.26 31.86 30.31
N GLU A 291 10.95 31.63 31.59
CA GLU A 291 11.19 30.35 32.26
C GLU A 291 10.46 29.21 31.55
N SER A 292 9.18 29.39 31.20
CA SER A 292 8.40 28.40 30.46
C SER A 292 8.98 28.11 29.07
N LEU A 293 9.39 29.14 28.32
CA LEU A 293 10.01 28.98 27.00
C LEU A 293 11.34 28.21 27.09
N VAL A 294 12.16 28.51 28.09
CA VAL A 294 13.43 27.81 28.31
C VAL A 294 13.17 26.35 28.68
N GLN A 295 12.19 26.08 29.54
CA GLN A 295 11.80 24.71 29.89
C GLN A 295 11.31 23.93 28.67
N GLN A 296 10.42 24.51 27.86
CA GLN A 296 9.97 23.90 26.61
C GLN A 296 11.16 23.56 25.70
N ARG A 297 12.07 24.51 25.47
CA ARG A 297 13.26 24.29 24.64
C ARG A 297 14.15 23.16 25.15
N LEU A 298 14.34 23.07 26.47
CA LEU A 298 15.14 22.00 27.08
C LEU A 298 14.50 20.62 26.87
N VAL A 299 13.18 20.52 27.04
CA VAL A 299 12.43 19.29 26.77
C VAL A 299 12.48 18.93 25.29
N THR A 300 12.34 19.90 24.37
CA THR A 300 12.49 19.66 22.92
C THR A 300 13.85 19.08 22.59
N ILE A 301 14.93 19.63 23.17
CA ILE A 301 16.30 19.15 22.92
C ILE A 301 16.48 17.73 23.46
N ASP A 302 15.99 17.43 24.67
CA ASP A 302 16.05 16.07 25.24
C ASP A 302 15.31 15.06 24.36
N LEU A 303 14.10 15.42 23.91
CA LEU A 303 13.30 14.59 23.01
C LEU A 303 14.03 14.33 21.68
N ILE A 304 14.53 15.38 21.02
CA ILE A 304 15.28 15.25 19.76
C ILE A 304 16.52 14.37 19.95
N SER A 305 17.25 14.55 21.05
CA SER A 305 18.43 13.74 21.38
C SER A 305 18.06 12.26 21.53
N LYS A 306 17.01 11.95 22.30
CA LYS A 306 16.53 10.58 22.50
C LYS A 306 16.06 9.94 21.20
N LEU A 307 15.27 10.64 20.39
CA LEU A 307 14.85 10.15 19.07
C LEU A 307 16.04 9.89 18.15
N TYR A 308 17.03 10.77 18.14
CA TYR A 308 18.25 10.57 17.36
C TYR A 308 19.04 9.33 17.83
N HIS A 309 19.14 9.11 19.15
CA HIS A 309 19.77 7.91 19.70
C HIS A 309 19.03 6.63 19.32
N LEU A 310 17.69 6.64 19.38
CA LEU A 310 16.86 5.51 18.94
C LEU A 310 17.03 5.22 17.45
N TYR A 311 16.97 6.25 16.61
CA TYR A 311 17.22 6.13 15.18
C TYR A 311 18.60 5.52 14.90
N LYS A 312 19.65 6.03 15.56
CA LYS A 312 21.02 5.52 15.41
C LYS A 312 21.13 4.05 15.84
N SER A 313 20.49 3.66 16.94
CA SER A 313 20.48 2.27 17.42
C SER A 313 19.77 1.33 16.45
N SER A 314 18.63 1.75 15.90
CA SER A 314 17.89 0.99 14.88
C SER A 314 18.72 0.82 13.61
N LEU A 315 19.42 1.86 13.18
CA LEU A 315 20.30 1.81 12.00
C LEU A 315 21.48 0.86 12.20
N ILE A 316 22.05 0.79 13.41
CA ILE A 316 23.08 -0.19 13.77
C ILE A 316 22.51 -1.61 13.73
N ASN A 317 21.34 -1.84 14.33
CA ASN A 317 20.67 -3.15 14.35
C ASN A 317 20.30 -3.65 12.95
N TYR A 318 19.85 -2.74 12.08
CA TYR A 318 19.55 -3.07 10.69
C TYR A 318 20.84 -3.46 9.93
N LYS A 319 21.93 -2.72 10.14
CA LYS A 319 23.23 -3.03 9.55
C LYS A 319 23.75 -4.39 10.01
N THR A 320 23.67 -4.70 11.30
CA THR A 320 24.11 -6.00 11.84
C THR A 320 23.27 -7.15 11.30
N SER A 321 21.95 -6.97 11.17
CA SER A 321 21.04 -7.97 10.60
C SER A 321 21.38 -8.26 9.13
N ILE A 322 21.66 -7.22 8.33
CA ILE A 322 22.10 -7.41 6.93
C ILE A 322 23.42 -8.17 6.86
N THR A 323 24.39 -7.84 7.72
CA THR A 323 25.69 -8.55 7.72
C THR A 323 25.54 -10.01 8.09
N GLN A 324 24.71 -10.33 9.09
CA GLN A 324 24.42 -11.70 9.48
C GLN A 324 23.75 -12.47 8.33
N GLN A 325 22.75 -11.88 7.68
CA GLN A 325 22.07 -12.51 6.55
C GLN A 325 23.01 -12.74 5.36
N ALA A 326 23.96 -11.83 5.12
CA ALA A 326 24.97 -12.00 4.07
C ALA A 326 25.97 -13.13 4.40
N GLU A 327 26.36 -13.30 5.67
CA GLU A 327 27.20 -14.40 6.13
C GLU A 327 26.47 -15.75 6.01
N GLU A 328 25.20 -15.82 6.41
CA GLU A 328 24.35 -17.00 6.23
C GLU A 328 24.21 -17.39 4.76
N GLN A 329 23.97 -16.42 3.88
CA GLN A 329 23.91 -16.64 2.42
C GLN A 329 25.22 -17.19 1.86
N LYS A 330 26.37 -16.71 2.36
CA LYS A 330 27.69 -17.20 1.94
C LYS A 330 27.91 -18.65 2.36
N ILE A 331 27.51 -19.01 3.59
CA ILE A 331 27.60 -20.38 4.10
C ILE A 331 26.70 -21.30 3.26
N LEU A 332 25.44 -20.92 3.04
CA LEU A 332 24.50 -21.71 2.24
C LEU A 332 25.01 -21.92 0.80
N LEU A 333 25.60 -20.90 0.19
CA LEU A 333 26.19 -21.01 -1.14
C LEU A 333 27.35 -22.01 -1.17
N SER A 334 28.20 -22.01 -0.14
CA SER A 334 29.30 -22.97 -0.02
C SER A 334 28.82 -24.40 0.16
N GLN A 335 27.76 -24.61 0.96
CA GLN A 335 27.13 -25.92 1.13
C GLN A 335 26.52 -26.42 -0.18
N LEU A 336 25.87 -25.53 -0.94
CA LEU A 336 25.32 -25.88 -2.25
C LEU A 336 26.42 -26.32 -3.24
N HIS A 337 27.56 -25.61 -3.25
CA HIS A 337 28.71 -26.00 -4.08
C HIS A 337 29.24 -27.38 -3.70
N GLN A 338 29.39 -27.67 -2.40
CA GLN A 338 29.83 -28.99 -1.95
C GLN A 338 28.88 -30.11 -2.40
N VAL A 339 27.57 -29.90 -2.22
CA VAL A 339 26.56 -30.88 -2.67
C VAL A 339 26.60 -31.06 -4.18
N GLN A 340 26.82 -29.98 -4.94
CA GLN A 340 26.95 -30.07 -6.39
C GLN A 340 28.18 -30.90 -6.80
N GLU A 341 29.33 -30.68 -6.17
CA GLU A 341 30.55 -31.46 -6.43
C GLU A 341 30.38 -32.95 -6.07
N GLU A 342 29.65 -33.27 -5.00
CA GLU A 342 29.34 -34.64 -4.62
C GLU A 342 28.41 -35.31 -5.65
N LEU A 343 27.38 -34.61 -6.12
CA LEU A 343 26.49 -35.10 -7.17
C LEU A 343 27.21 -35.34 -8.49
N GLU A 344 28.13 -34.46 -8.88
CA GLU A 344 28.97 -34.63 -10.07
C GLU A 344 29.86 -35.86 -9.95
N ARG A 345 30.47 -36.09 -8.78
CA ARG A 345 31.24 -37.31 -8.50
C ARG A 345 30.39 -38.58 -8.63
N PHE A 346 29.19 -38.60 -8.04
CA PHE A 346 28.28 -39.73 -8.17
C PHE A 346 27.84 -39.98 -9.62
N TYR A 347 27.62 -38.92 -10.40
CA TYR A 347 27.25 -39.03 -11.81
C TYR A 347 28.37 -39.68 -12.64
N ILE A 348 29.62 -39.24 -12.43
CA ILE A 348 30.78 -39.82 -13.10
C ILE A 348 30.93 -41.31 -12.73
N GLN A 349 30.86 -41.63 -11.43
CA GLN A 349 30.99 -43.01 -10.95
C GLN A 349 29.89 -43.93 -11.51
N LYS A 350 28.65 -43.43 -11.61
CA LYS A 350 27.55 -44.16 -12.24
C LYS A 350 27.82 -44.47 -13.72
N ASN A 351 28.35 -43.51 -14.47
CA ASN A 351 28.67 -43.72 -15.89
C ASN A 351 29.78 -44.76 -16.06
N GLU A 352 30.83 -44.71 -15.24
CA GLU A 352 31.89 -45.72 -15.26
C GLU A 352 31.36 -47.13 -14.96
N LEU A 353 30.47 -47.25 -13.98
CA LEU A 353 29.82 -48.52 -13.65
C LEU A 353 28.94 -49.04 -14.79
N GLN A 354 28.20 -48.15 -15.47
CA GLN A 354 27.41 -48.52 -16.64
C GLN A 354 28.29 -49.03 -17.78
N GLU A 355 29.43 -48.38 -18.03
CA GLU A 355 30.38 -48.81 -19.06
C GLU A 355 30.98 -50.18 -18.73
N LYS A 356 31.38 -50.40 -17.47
CA LYS A 356 31.86 -51.70 -16.97
C LYS A 356 30.80 -52.79 -17.12
N ASN A 357 29.54 -52.51 -16.77
CA ASN A 357 28.43 -53.45 -16.91
C ASN A 357 28.17 -53.82 -18.37
N CYS A 358 28.28 -52.87 -19.31
CA CYS A 358 28.14 -53.14 -20.74
C CYS A 358 29.27 -54.08 -21.25
N LYS A 359 30.52 -53.84 -20.82
CA LYS A 359 31.66 -54.71 -21.15
C LYS A 359 31.46 -56.14 -20.63
N LEU A 360 31.02 -56.28 -19.37
CA LEU A 360 30.72 -57.57 -18.76
C LEU A 360 29.58 -58.30 -19.47
N LYS A 361 28.50 -57.58 -19.83
CA LYS A 361 27.36 -58.13 -20.59
C LYS A 361 27.83 -58.74 -21.92
N ASN A 362 28.63 -57.98 -22.68
CA ASN A 362 29.17 -58.45 -23.96
C ASN A 362 30.06 -59.69 -23.79
N GLU A 363 30.82 -59.77 -22.70
CA GLU A 363 31.68 -60.94 -22.45
C GLU A 363 30.87 -62.19 -22.06
N VAL A 364 29.81 -62.02 -21.27
CA VAL A 364 28.87 -63.11 -20.96
C VAL A 364 28.17 -63.62 -22.23
N ASP A 365 27.75 -62.71 -23.12
CA ASP A 365 27.08 -63.09 -24.38
C ASP A 365 28.03 -63.88 -25.30
N LYS A 366 29.32 -63.51 -25.38
CA LYS A 366 30.34 -64.30 -26.09
C LYS A 366 30.51 -65.70 -25.50
N GLN A 367 30.57 -65.80 -24.17
CA GLN A 367 30.68 -67.11 -23.52
C GLN A 367 29.44 -67.97 -23.79
N HIS A 368 28.25 -67.38 -23.82
CA HIS A 368 27.02 -68.09 -24.20
C HIS A 368 27.06 -68.65 -25.62
N ILE A 369 27.64 -67.92 -26.58
CA ILE A 369 27.81 -68.40 -27.96
C ILE A 369 28.78 -69.58 -27.99
N LEU A 370 29.93 -69.47 -27.31
CA LEU A 370 30.93 -70.55 -27.22
C LEU A 370 30.37 -71.81 -26.56
N ILE A 371 29.56 -71.67 -25.51
CA ILE A 371 28.89 -72.81 -24.86
C ILE A 371 27.93 -73.50 -25.82
N LYS A 372 27.11 -72.74 -26.57
CA LYS A 372 26.21 -73.30 -27.58
C LYS A 372 26.95 -74.09 -28.67
N GLU A 373 28.11 -73.60 -29.11
CA GLU A 373 28.95 -74.33 -30.07
C GLU A 373 29.47 -75.64 -29.47
N ARG A 374 30.02 -75.60 -28.25
CA ARG A 374 30.51 -76.80 -27.54
C ARG A 374 29.40 -77.84 -27.31
N ASP A 375 28.20 -77.42 -26.96
CA ASP A 375 27.06 -78.32 -26.77
C ASP A 375 26.68 -79.04 -28.07
N SER A 376 26.76 -78.35 -29.21
CA SER A 376 26.52 -78.96 -30.52
C SER A 376 27.60 -79.99 -30.90
N GLU A 377 28.85 -79.74 -30.53
CA GLU A 377 29.95 -80.70 -30.71
C GLU A 377 29.78 -81.94 -29.82
N LEU A 378 29.32 -81.75 -28.57
CA LEU A 378 29.07 -82.86 -27.65
C LEU A 378 27.98 -83.81 -28.15
N VAL A 379 26.89 -83.28 -28.72
CA VAL A 379 25.84 -84.11 -29.33
C VAL A 379 26.39 -84.96 -30.48
N LEU A 380 27.30 -84.39 -31.29
CA LEU A 380 27.95 -85.12 -32.38
C LEU A 380 28.90 -86.22 -31.86
N VAL A 381 29.62 -85.95 -30.78
CA VAL A 381 30.52 -86.92 -30.13
C VAL A 381 29.72 -88.05 -29.46
N GLU A 382 28.59 -87.75 -28.80
CA GLU A 382 27.72 -88.75 -28.20
C GLU A 382 27.10 -89.69 -29.25
N GLN A 383 26.75 -89.19 -30.42
CA GLN A 383 26.33 -90.02 -31.56
C GLN A 383 27.45 -90.97 -32.00
N LYS A 384 28.67 -90.44 -32.17
CA LYS A 384 29.84 -91.27 -32.51
C LYS A 384 30.14 -92.32 -31.43
N PHE A 385 29.97 -91.99 -30.15
CA PHE A 385 30.13 -92.95 -29.06
C PHE A 385 29.07 -94.04 -29.07
N LYS A 386 27.82 -93.74 -29.43
CA LYS A 386 26.78 -94.76 -29.63
C LYS A 386 27.14 -95.69 -30.79
N ASP A 387 27.65 -95.14 -31.89
CA ASP A 387 28.09 -95.92 -33.05
C ASP A 387 29.31 -96.80 -32.72
N PHE A 388 30.26 -96.29 -31.92
CA PHE A 388 31.39 -97.06 -31.42
C PHE A 388 30.98 -98.13 -30.40
N LYS A 389 29.97 -97.89 -29.59
CA LYS A 389 29.43 -98.87 -28.63
C LYS A 389 28.78 -100.05 -29.34
N ILE A 390 28.06 -99.79 -30.44
CA ILE A 390 27.51 -100.83 -31.34
C ILE A 390 28.64 -101.62 -32.01
N LYS A 391 29.80 -101.00 -32.24
CA LYS A 391 30.98 -101.64 -32.85
C LYS A 391 31.79 -102.51 -31.88
N ILE A 392 31.83 -102.13 -30.59
CA ILE A 392 32.55 -102.86 -29.52
C ILE A 392 31.78 -104.10 -29.05
N GLU A 393 30.47 -104.19 -29.34
CA GLU A 393 29.65 -105.35 -29.02
C GLU A 393 29.83 -106.52 -30.01
N CYS A 394 30.64 -106.35 -31.07
CA CYS A 394 30.82 -107.33 -32.13
C CYS A 394 32.19 -108.04 -32.17
N ASP A 395 33.17 -107.70 -31.32
CA ASP A 395 34.46 -108.40 -31.29
C ASP A 395 34.98 -108.59 -29.85
N LYS A 396 34.82 -109.81 -29.34
CA LYS A 396 35.59 -110.35 -28.21
C LYS A 396 36.15 -111.71 -28.60
N GLU A 397 37.42 -111.77 -28.98
CA GLU A 397 38.35 -112.84 -28.59
C GLU A 397 39.81 -112.54 -29.02
N LYS A 398 40.75 -112.91 -28.13
CA LYS A 398 42.21 -113.11 -28.27
C LYS A 398 43.19 -111.95 -27.94
N ASN A 399 43.59 -112.00 -26.66
CA ASN A 399 44.94 -112.10 -26.11
C ASN A 399 46.00 -111.01 -26.34
N ASP A 400 46.32 -110.34 -25.24
CA ASP A 400 47.65 -110.29 -24.60
C ASP A 400 48.89 -110.11 -25.49
N THR A 401 49.10 -108.86 -25.90
CA THR A 401 50.44 -108.23 -26.05
C THR A 401 50.38 -106.71 -25.78
N LYS A 402 49.57 -106.26 -24.80
CA LYS A 402 49.39 -104.82 -24.49
C LYS A 402 49.78 -104.41 -23.06
N ILE A 403 50.10 -105.37 -22.20
CA ILE A 403 50.21 -105.16 -20.74
C ILE A 403 51.51 -104.43 -20.33
N GLU A 404 52.55 -104.43 -21.16
CA GLU A 404 53.81 -103.71 -20.90
C GLU A 404 53.82 -102.27 -21.43
N GLU A 405 53.06 -101.94 -22.50
CA GLU A 405 52.86 -100.55 -22.93
C GLU A 405 51.92 -99.80 -21.97
N LEU A 406 50.87 -100.47 -21.48
CA LEU A 406 49.91 -99.88 -20.54
C LEU A 406 50.55 -99.46 -19.21
N LYS A 407 51.61 -100.13 -18.73
CA LYS A 407 52.31 -99.69 -17.51
C LYS A 407 53.07 -98.38 -17.69
N ARG A 408 53.66 -98.13 -18.86
CA ARG A 408 54.32 -96.84 -19.16
C ARG A 408 53.30 -95.72 -19.33
N ASP A 409 52.17 -96.01 -19.96
CA ASP A 409 51.08 -95.04 -20.11
C ASP A 409 50.42 -94.71 -18.76
N ILE A 410 50.28 -95.69 -17.85
CA ILE A 410 49.78 -95.46 -16.49
C ILE A 410 50.70 -94.53 -15.69
N ASP A 411 52.01 -94.65 -15.81
CA ASP A 411 52.95 -93.75 -15.08
C ASP A 411 53.01 -92.34 -15.69
N ILE A 412 52.91 -92.22 -17.03
CA ILE A 412 52.75 -90.93 -17.70
C ILE A 412 51.43 -90.27 -17.29
N LEU A 413 50.33 -91.03 -17.23
CA LEU A 413 49.03 -90.53 -16.80
C LEU A 413 48.99 -90.17 -15.31
N LYS A 414 49.66 -90.91 -14.43
CA LYS A 414 49.80 -90.55 -12.99
C LYS A 414 50.57 -89.24 -12.82
N SER A 415 51.63 -89.02 -13.59
CA SER A 415 52.40 -87.77 -13.52
C SER A 415 51.61 -86.56 -14.07
N LYS A 416 50.77 -86.76 -15.08
CA LYS A 416 49.82 -85.75 -15.57
C LYS A 416 48.70 -85.47 -14.56
N LEU A 417 48.11 -86.51 -13.96
CA LEU A 417 47.10 -86.39 -12.91
C LEU A 417 47.61 -85.61 -11.69
N ALA A 418 48.86 -85.81 -11.29
CA ALA A 418 49.47 -85.05 -10.19
C ALA A 418 49.62 -83.56 -10.53
N LYS A 419 50.05 -83.22 -11.76
CA LYS A 419 50.13 -81.84 -12.24
C LYS A 419 48.76 -81.17 -12.38
N GLU A 420 47.75 -81.93 -12.78
CA GLU A 420 46.37 -81.47 -12.93
C GLU A 420 45.71 -81.19 -11.58
N LYS A 421 45.99 -82.03 -10.57
CA LYS A 421 45.58 -81.78 -9.17
C LYS A 421 46.21 -80.51 -8.60
N THR A 422 47.51 -80.29 -8.83
CA THR A 422 48.17 -79.04 -8.39
C THR A 422 47.62 -77.80 -9.09
N ASN A 423 47.25 -77.91 -10.38
CA ASN A 423 46.60 -76.82 -11.11
C ASN A 423 45.17 -76.57 -10.62
N GLN A 424 44.40 -77.62 -10.28
CA GLN A 424 43.07 -77.48 -9.68
C GLN A 424 43.12 -76.82 -8.30
N ASP A 425 44.12 -77.14 -7.47
CA ASP A 425 44.28 -76.50 -6.15
C ASP A 425 44.69 -75.03 -6.28
N LEU A 426 45.53 -74.68 -7.26
CA LEU A 426 45.87 -73.29 -7.56
C LEU A 426 44.65 -72.51 -8.09
N GLN A 427 43.83 -73.12 -8.94
CA GLN A 427 42.57 -72.52 -9.42
C GLN A 427 41.55 -72.34 -8.28
N LYS A 428 41.43 -73.30 -7.35
CA LYS A 428 40.59 -73.15 -6.15
C LYS A 428 41.06 -72.01 -5.26
N GLN A 429 42.36 -71.87 -5.03
CA GLN A 429 42.89 -70.73 -4.26
C GLN A 429 42.63 -69.38 -4.93
N GLN A 430 42.71 -69.31 -6.27
CA GLN A 430 42.34 -68.10 -7.01
C GLN A 430 40.85 -67.79 -6.89
N LEU A 431 40.00 -68.81 -7.00
CA LEU A 431 38.55 -68.66 -6.84
C LEU A 431 38.18 -68.16 -5.44
N ASP A 432 38.81 -68.70 -4.39
CA ASP A 432 38.57 -68.26 -3.01
C ASP A 432 38.99 -66.80 -2.76
N ARG A 433 40.07 -66.32 -3.41
CA ARG A 433 40.43 -64.89 -3.36
C ARG A 433 39.37 -64.01 -4.03
N VAL A 434 38.94 -64.40 -5.23
CA VAL A 434 37.90 -63.65 -5.98
C VAL A 434 36.58 -63.64 -5.21
N VAL A 435 36.20 -64.74 -4.54
CA VAL A 435 35.00 -64.79 -3.71
C VAL A 435 35.12 -63.87 -2.49
N LYS A 436 36.28 -63.81 -1.84
CA LYS A 436 36.51 -62.87 -0.73
C LYS A 436 36.45 -61.41 -1.19
N GLU A 437 37.07 -61.08 -2.32
CA GLU A 437 37.01 -59.73 -2.92
C GLU A 437 35.58 -59.36 -3.31
N LYS A 438 34.83 -60.28 -3.93
CA LYS A 438 33.40 -60.09 -4.26
C LYS A 438 32.58 -59.76 -3.02
N ASN A 439 32.76 -60.53 -1.94
CA ASN A 439 32.00 -60.34 -0.71
C ASN A 439 32.37 -59.01 -0.05
N LEU A 440 33.66 -58.64 -0.01
CA LEU A 440 34.10 -57.34 0.51
C LEU A 440 33.49 -56.18 -0.29
N MET A 441 33.48 -56.30 -1.61
CA MET A 441 32.92 -55.29 -2.51
C MET A 441 31.39 -55.18 -2.37
N LEU A 442 30.69 -56.29 -2.12
CA LEU A 442 29.27 -56.31 -1.83
C LEU A 442 28.96 -55.56 -0.51
N THR A 443 29.77 -55.77 0.53
CA THR A 443 29.63 -55.07 1.81
C THR A 443 29.86 -53.57 1.67
N GLN A 444 30.87 -53.17 0.89
CA GLN A 444 31.10 -51.75 0.59
C GLN A 444 29.93 -51.12 -0.18
N LEU A 445 29.34 -51.86 -1.12
CA LEU A 445 28.20 -51.38 -1.91
C LEU A 445 26.95 -51.18 -1.04
N HIS A 446 26.70 -52.08 -0.09
CA HIS A 446 25.59 -51.92 0.86
C HIS A 446 25.75 -50.68 1.75
N LEU A 447 26.96 -50.42 2.27
CA LEU A 447 27.24 -49.22 3.07
C LEU A 447 26.97 -47.93 2.27
N VAL A 448 27.41 -47.89 1.01
CA VAL A 448 27.19 -46.73 0.13
C VAL A 448 25.71 -46.56 -0.20
N GLN A 449 24.96 -47.66 -0.41
CA GLN A 449 23.51 -47.58 -0.64
C GLN A 449 22.80 -46.97 0.58
N GLU A 450 23.15 -47.40 1.80
CA GLU A 450 22.54 -46.90 3.03
C GLU A 450 22.84 -45.40 3.26
N GLU A 451 24.06 -44.95 2.94
CA GLU A 451 24.39 -43.51 2.95
C GLU A 451 23.61 -42.72 1.90
N LEU A 452 23.51 -43.23 0.66
CA LEU A 452 22.74 -42.59 -0.40
C LEU A 452 21.25 -42.47 -0.06
N GLU A 453 20.66 -43.52 0.53
CA GLU A 453 19.27 -43.49 0.99
C GLU A 453 19.06 -42.45 2.08
N ARG A 454 20.00 -42.33 3.03
CA ARG A 454 19.99 -41.30 4.08
C ARG A 454 20.05 -39.90 3.48
N TYR A 455 21.00 -39.65 2.58
CA TYR A 455 21.12 -38.36 1.87
C TYR A 455 19.88 -38.06 1.02
N TYR A 456 19.26 -39.07 0.42
CA TYR A 456 18.02 -38.90 -0.34
C TYR A 456 16.86 -38.50 0.56
N VAL A 457 16.70 -39.15 1.71
CA VAL A 457 15.66 -38.82 2.70
C VAL A 457 15.88 -37.44 3.30
N GLU A 458 17.13 -37.09 3.64
CA GLU A 458 17.49 -35.77 4.15
C GLU A 458 17.23 -34.68 3.11
N ASN A 459 17.66 -34.87 1.86
CA ASN A 459 17.36 -33.95 0.76
C ASN A 459 15.85 -33.82 0.50
N LYS A 460 15.08 -34.90 0.67
CA LYS A 460 13.62 -34.87 0.56
C LYS A 460 13.00 -34.05 1.70
N ASN A 461 13.48 -34.22 2.92
CA ASN A 461 13.02 -33.46 4.08
C ASN A 461 13.39 -31.97 3.97
N LEU A 462 14.61 -31.66 3.52
CA LEU A 462 15.06 -30.29 3.27
C LEU A 462 14.23 -29.62 2.16
N LYS A 463 13.92 -30.34 1.09
CA LYS A 463 12.99 -29.86 0.04
C LYS A 463 11.55 -29.68 0.53
N GLN A 464 11.12 -30.41 1.56
CA GLN A 464 9.80 -30.23 2.19
C GLN A 464 9.80 -29.07 3.20
N GLN A 465 10.94 -28.71 3.79
CA GLN A 465 11.11 -27.58 4.70
C GLN A 465 11.31 -26.24 3.98
N GLN A 466 11.79 -26.25 2.73
CA GLN A 466 11.75 -25.06 1.87
C GLN A 466 10.29 -24.70 1.57
N LEU A 467 9.89 -23.50 1.98
CA LEU A 467 8.62 -22.88 1.58
C LEU A 467 8.47 -23.02 0.05
N PRO A 468 7.30 -23.46 -0.45
CA PRO A 468 7.12 -23.72 -1.87
C PRO A 468 7.47 -22.46 -2.67
N GLU A 469 8.28 -22.62 -3.71
CA GLU A 469 8.63 -21.50 -4.59
C GLU A 469 7.34 -20.95 -5.22
N LEU A 470 6.97 -19.74 -4.81
CA LEU A 470 5.77 -19.08 -5.28
C LEU A 470 6.03 -18.50 -6.68
N TYR A 471 5.30 -19.02 -7.66
CA TYR A 471 5.29 -18.55 -9.05
C TYR A 471 3.89 -18.05 -9.43
N GLY A 472 3.80 -17.25 -10.50
CA GLY A 472 2.53 -16.71 -10.99
C GLY A 472 2.24 -15.28 -10.53
N ALA A 473 3.26 -14.53 -10.10
CA ALA A 473 3.10 -13.11 -9.78
C ALA A 473 2.59 -12.30 -10.98
N ALA A 474 3.00 -12.67 -12.20
CA ALA A 474 2.50 -12.06 -13.44
C ALA A 474 1.00 -12.33 -13.64
N GLU A 475 0.56 -13.58 -13.49
CA GLU A 475 -0.85 -13.97 -13.62
C GLU A 475 -1.71 -13.35 -12.52
N ARG A 476 -1.19 -13.23 -11.30
CA ARG A 476 -1.87 -12.52 -10.21
C ARG A 476 -2.18 -11.07 -10.58
N ILE A 477 -1.24 -10.36 -11.20
CA ILE A 477 -1.47 -8.98 -11.68
C ILE A 477 -2.45 -8.95 -12.85
N LYS A 478 -2.38 -9.93 -13.78
CA LYS A 478 -3.33 -10.02 -14.90
C LYS A 478 -4.77 -10.30 -14.45
N ASN A 479 -4.94 -11.04 -13.36
CA ASN A 479 -6.23 -11.37 -12.77
C ASN A 479 -6.80 -10.25 -11.90
N LYS A 480 -6.00 -9.24 -11.54
CA LYS A 480 -6.54 -8.07 -10.85
C LYS A 480 -7.48 -7.27 -11.75
N LEU A 481 -8.42 -6.58 -11.11
CA LEU A 481 -9.43 -5.79 -11.78
C LEU A 481 -8.82 -4.77 -12.74
N GLU A 482 -7.73 -4.09 -12.36
CA GLU A 482 -7.13 -3.04 -13.19
C GLU A 482 -6.71 -3.59 -14.56
N TYR A 483 -5.96 -4.69 -14.57
CA TYR A 483 -5.49 -5.27 -15.83
C TYR A 483 -6.63 -5.74 -16.73
N ARG A 484 -7.65 -6.41 -16.16
CA ARG A 484 -8.81 -6.91 -16.93
C ARG A 484 -9.59 -5.77 -17.56
N LEU A 485 -9.85 -4.69 -16.82
CA LEU A 485 -10.59 -3.54 -17.34
C LEU A 485 -9.82 -2.85 -18.48
N GLY A 486 -8.51 -2.63 -18.33
CA GLY A 486 -7.73 -2.02 -19.41
C GLY A 486 -7.50 -2.94 -20.61
N ALA A 487 -7.51 -4.27 -20.44
CA ALA A 487 -7.52 -5.22 -21.55
C ALA A 487 -8.79 -5.08 -22.39
N ILE A 488 -9.96 -4.96 -21.74
CA ILE A 488 -11.25 -4.71 -22.40
C ILE A 488 -11.22 -3.36 -23.15
N MET A 489 -10.65 -2.31 -22.55
CA MET A 489 -10.50 -1.02 -23.22
C MET A 489 -9.72 -1.15 -24.53
N ILE A 490 -8.60 -1.88 -24.52
CA ILE A 490 -7.77 -2.07 -25.72
C ILE A 490 -8.50 -2.91 -26.78
N GLN A 491 -9.19 -3.97 -26.37
CA GLN A 491 -9.95 -4.83 -27.29
C GLN A 491 -11.07 -4.05 -27.99
N HIS A 492 -11.83 -3.27 -27.22
CA HIS A 492 -12.96 -2.48 -27.73
C HIS A 492 -12.53 -1.21 -28.47
N SER A 493 -11.32 -0.68 -28.23
CA SER A 493 -10.81 0.53 -28.91
C SER A 493 -10.51 0.36 -30.40
N ARG A 494 -10.54 -0.88 -30.92
CA ARG A 494 -10.19 -1.16 -32.33
C ARG A 494 -11.32 -0.86 -33.32
N THR A 495 -12.55 -0.72 -32.84
CA THR A 495 -13.74 -0.56 -33.69
C THR A 495 -14.66 0.52 -33.11
N ILE A 496 -15.30 1.33 -33.97
CA ILE A 496 -16.21 2.41 -33.54
C ILE A 496 -17.39 1.88 -32.71
N SER A 497 -18.04 0.80 -33.16
CA SER A 497 -19.08 0.09 -32.38
C SER A 497 -18.54 -0.50 -31.06
N GLY A 498 -17.26 -0.88 -31.05
CA GLY A 498 -16.55 -1.33 -29.85
C GLY A 498 -16.45 -0.24 -28.79
N ILE A 499 -16.14 1.00 -29.19
CA ILE A 499 -16.02 2.15 -28.28
C ILE A 499 -17.37 2.48 -27.62
N ILE A 500 -18.47 2.41 -28.37
CA ILE A 500 -19.82 2.67 -27.85
C ILE A 500 -20.24 1.60 -26.84
N SER A 501 -19.87 0.34 -27.09
CA SER A 501 -20.15 -0.79 -26.18
C SER A 501 -19.17 -0.92 -25.02
N MET A 502 -18.03 -0.21 -25.06
CA MET A 502 -16.94 -0.31 -24.07
C MET A 502 -17.40 -0.02 -22.63
N PRO A 503 -18.18 1.05 -22.34
CA PRO A 503 -18.59 1.35 -20.96
C PRO A 503 -19.42 0.22 -20.33
N LEU A 504 -20.30 -0.40 -21.13
CA LEU A 504 -21.14 -1.52 -20.70
C LEU A 504 -20.32 -2.79 -20.48
N ALA A 505 -19.35 -3.08 -21.37
CA ALA A 505 -18.44 -4.21 -21.23
C ALA A 505 -17.58 -4.12 -19.96
N ILE A 506 -17.05 -2.92 -19.66
CA ILE A 506 -16.30 -2.62 -18.44
C ILE A 506 -17.18 -2.80 -17.20
N ALA A 507 -18.41 -2.29 -17.21
CA ALA A 507 -19.35 -2.43 -16.09
C ALA A 507 -19.73 -3.89 -15.83
N LYS A 508 -19.95 -4.66 -16.91
CA LYS A 508 -20.25 -6.09 -16.86
C LYS A 508 -19.09 -6.87 -16.25
N GLU A 509 -17.86 -6.66 -16.74
CA GLU A 509 -16.67 -7.33 -16.24
C GLU A 509 -16.41 -7.03 -14.76
N ARG A 510 -16.56 -5.77 -14.37
CA ARG A 510 -16.43 -5.35 -12.97
C ARG A 510 -17.43 -6.10 -12.07
N LYS A 511 -18.70 -6.17 -12.48
CA LYS A 511 -19.73 -6.88 -11.73
C LYS A 511 -19.37 -8.37 -11.59
N ILE A 512 -18.93 -9.01 -12.68
CA ILE A 512 -18.49 -10.41 -12.68
C ILE A 512 -17.32 -10.60 -11.70
N TRP A 513 -16.33 -9.71 -11.74
CA TRP A 513 -15.15 -9.79 -10.88
C TRP A 513 -15.50 -9.69 -9.39
N TYR A 514 -16.31 -8.71 -8.97
CA TYR A 514 -16.76 -8.62 -7.56
C TYR A 514 -17.64 -9.79 -7.13
N THR A 515 -18.37 -10.42 -8.05
CA THR A 515 -19.19 -11.60 -7.75
C THR A 515 -18.33 -12.86 -7.60
N GLN A 516 -17.21 -12.96 -8.33
CA GLN A 516 -16.32 -14.13 -8.34
C GLN A 516 -15.18 -14.07 -7.33
N TYR A 517 -14.70 -12.86 -6.97
CA TYR A 517 -13.46 -12.64 -6.22
C TYR A 517 -13.63 -11.68 -5.03
N GLY A 518 -14.80 -11.70 -4.35
CA GLY A 518 -15.08 -10.85 -3.18
C GLY A 518 -13.92 -10.79 -2.15
N ASP A 519 -13.86 -9.71 -1.37
CA ASP A 519 -12.70 -9.23 -0.58
C ASP A 519 -11.86 -10.30 0.18
N GLU A 520 -12.44 -11.46 0.51
CA GLU A 520 -11.80 -12.56 1.23
C GLU A 520 -10.64 -13.27 0.48
N GLN A 521 -10.62 -13.34 -0.86
CA GLN A 521 -9.57 -14.10 -1.58
C GLN A 521 -8.25 -13.34 -1.79
N LEU A 522 -8.28 -12.00 -1.83
CA LEU A 522 -7.06 -11.18 -2.00
C LEU A 522 -6.28 -10.98 -0.70
N SER A 523 -6.97 -11.01 0.45
CA SER A 523 -6.37 -10.85 1.79
C SER A 523 -5.54 -12.07 2.22
N ASN A 524 -5.84 -13.27 1.69
CA ASN A 524 -5.21 -14.53 2.11
C ASN A 524 -3.97 -14.91 1.27
N LEU A 525 -3.54 -14.06 0.34
CA LEU A 525 -2.41 -14.35 -0.55
C LEU A 525 -1.11 -13.72 -0.03
N PRO A 526 0.03 -14.44 -0.07
CA PRO A 526 1.33 -13.91 0.38
C PRO A 526 1.69 -12.59 -0.30
N PRO A 527 2.47 -11.70 0.33
CA PRO A 527 2.93 -10.47 -0.31
C PRO A 527 3.66 -10.71 -1.63
N LEU A 528 3.53 -9.78 -2.59
CA LEU A 528 4.12 -9.92 -3.93
C LEU A 528 5.62 -10.20 -3.90
N TYR A 529 6.38 -9.63 -2.97
CA TYR A 529 7.85 -9.81 -2.89
C TYR A 529 8.28 -11.24 -2.54
N MET A 530 7.37 -12.10 -2.05
CA MET A 530 7.68 -13.50 -1.75
C MET A 530 7.66 -14.41 -2.99
N TYR A 531 7.26 -13.89 -4.15
CA TYR A 531 7.25 -14.64 -5.41
C TYR A 531 8.61 -14.54 -6.11
N ARG A 532 9.03 -15.62 -6.77
CA ARG A 532 10.32 -15.63 -7.49
C ARG A 532 10.26 -14.86 -8.82
N ASP A 533 9.08 -14.83 -9.45
CA ASP A 533 8.81 -14.17 -10.73
C ASP A 533 8.31 -12.71 -10.58
N VAL A 534 8.63 -12.04 -9.47
CA VAL A 534 8.23 -10.63 -9.21
C VAL A 534 8.60 -9.68 -10.35
N HIS A 535 9.76 -9.90 -10.99
CA HIS A 535 10.17 -9.09 -12.12
C HIS A 535 9.19 -9.18 -13.30
N GLU A 536 8.56 -10.33 -13.52
CA GLU A 536 7.53 -10.50 -14.55
C GLU A 536 6.26 -9.72 -14.20
N ALA A 537 5.87 -9.72 -12.93
CA ALA A 537 4.77 -8.90 -12.43
C ALA A 537 5.03 -7.40 -12.71
N ASN A 538 6.25 -6.93 -12.44
CA ASN A 538 6.66 -5.56 -12.75
C ASN A 538 6.68 -5.27 -14.26
N ARG A 539 6.99 -6.26 -15.11
CA ARG A 539 6.84 -6.12 -16.58
C ARG A 539 5.38 -5.98 -16.99
N VAL A 540 4.47 -6.76 -16.39
CA VAL A 540 3.03 -6.68 -16.66
C VAL A 540 2.45 -5.32 -16.23
N LYS A 541 2.91 -4.75 -15.10
CA LYS A 541 2.51 -3.38 -14.68
C LYS A 541 2.87 -2.30 -15.70
N ARG A 542 3.91 -2.52 -16.51
CA ARG A 542 4.32 -1.61 -17.59
C ARG A 542 3.45 -1.77 -18.85
N HIS A 543 2.58 -2.76 -18.93
CA HIS A 543 1.69 -2.92 -20.08
C HIS A 543 0.62 -1.81 -20.10
N LEU A 544 0.25 -1.40 -21.32
CA LEU A 544 -0.79 -0.39 -21.51
C LEU A 544 -2.13 -0.82 -20.87
N SER A 545 -2.46 -2.11 -20.90
CA SER A 545 -3.67 -2.64 -20.24
C SER A 545 -3.70 -2.33 -18.74
N TYR A 546 -2.58 -2.52 -18.04
CA TYR A 546 -2.51 -2.24 -16.60
C TYR A 546 -2.65 -0.75 -16.33
N GLN A 547 -1.89 0.08 -17.04
CA GLN A 547 -1.87 1.54 -16.86
C GLN A 547 -3.24 2.19 -17.14
N LEU A 548 -3.94 1.73 -18.18
CA LEU A 548 -5.29 2.21 -18.49
C LEU A 548 -6.31 1.82 -17.43
N GLY A 549 -6.21 0.59 -16.93
CA GLY A 549 -7.07 0.09 -15.87
C GLY A 549 -6.89 0.80 -14.53
N GLU A 550 -5.65 1.06 -14.15
CA GLU A 550 -5.30 1.79 -12.92
C GLU A 550 -5.89 3.21 -12.94
N ILE A 551 -5.74 3.92 -14.06
CA ILE A 551 -6.35 5.25 -14.26
C ILE A 551 -7.87 5.18 -14.15
N LEU A 552 -8.49 4.15 -14.75
CA LEU A 552 -9.93 3.96 -14.72
C LEU A 552 -10.46 3.71 -13.30
N VAL A 553 -9.74 2.93 -12.49
CA VAL A 553 -10.13 2.64 -11.10
C VAL A 553 -9.95 3.88 -10.21
N HIS A 554 -8.80 4.55 -10.28
CA HIS A 554 -8.51 5.72 -9.45
C HIS A 554 -9.36 6.94 -9.81
N LYS A 555 -9.46 7.29 -11.10
CA LYS A 555 -10.19 8.50 -11.51
C LYS A 555 -11.71 8.36 -11.42
N ARG A 556 -12.25 7.15 -11.30
CA ARG A 556 -13.70 6.94 -11.12
C ARG A 556 -14.17 7.24 -9.69
N GLN A 557 -13.27 7.26 -8.71
CA GLN A 557 -13.62 7.55 -7.30
C GLN A 557 -14.02 9.01 -7.07
N SER A 558 -13.72 9.91 -8.01
CA SER A 558 -14.07 11.33 -7.96
C SER A 558 -14.82 11.77 -9.21
N LEU A 559 -15.84 12.60 -9.06
CA LEU A 559 -16.61 13.18 -10.17
C LEU A 559 -15.71 13.97 -11.14
N PHE A 560 -14.77 14.74 -10.62
CA PHE A 560 -13.74 15.44 -11.43
C PHE A 560 -12.78 14.47 -12.12
N GLY A 561 -12.48 13.34 -11.48
CA GLY A 561 -11.70 12.29 -12.08
C GLY A 561 -12.40 11.68 -13.31
N PHE A 562 -13.72 11.49 -13.26
CA PHE A 562 -14.50 10.97 -14.38
C PHE A 562 -14.53 11.94 -15.58
N ILE A 563 -14.65 13.25 -15.34
CA ILE A 563 -14.62 14.27 -16.40
C ILE A 563 -13.23 14.32 -17.06
N THR A 564 -12.16 14.20 -16.27
CA THR A 564 -10.77 14.21 -16.79
C THR A 564 -10.32 12.85 -17.35
N LEU A 565 -11.14 11.80 -17.22
CA LEU A 565 -10.80 10.43 -17.60
C LEU A 565 -10.48 10.29 -19.10
N PRO A 566 -11.27 10.83 -20.06
CA PRO A 566 -10.96 10.71 -21.48
C PRO A 566 -9.61 11.36 -21.85
N PHE A 567 -9.30 12.52 -21.25
CA PHE A 567 -8.03 13.22 -21.47
C PHE A 567 -6.85 12.45 -20.86
N ALA A 568 -7.03 11.88 -19.66
CA ALA A 568 -6.01 11.08 -19.00
C ALA A 568 -5.69 9.80 -19.80
N ILE A 569 -6.71 9.10 -20.30
CA ILE A 569 -6.55 7.94 -21.18
C ILE A 569 -5.77 8.33 -22.44
N TYR A 570 -6.16 9.43 -23.10
CA TYR A 570 -5.48 9.91 -24.29
C TYR A 570 -3.99 10.25 -24.03
N LYS A 571 -3.71 10.95 -22.93
CA LYS A 571 -2.35 11.31 -22.51
C LYS A 571 -1.50 10.06 -22.29
N THR A 572 -2.00 9.06 -21.58
CA THR A 572 -1.27 7.82 -21.28
C THR A 572 -1.01 7.01 -22.54
N VAL A 573 -1.98 6.88 -23.46
CA VAL A 573 -1.78 6.21 -24.75
C VAL A 573 -0.73 6.95 -25.59
N SER A 574 -0.75 8.29 -25.61
CA SER A 574 0.23 9.11 -26.32
C SER A 574 1.64 8.93 -25.75
N GLN A 575 1.79 8.97 -24.43
CA GLN A 575 3.06 8.74 -23.74
C GLN A 575 3.59 7.32 -23.99
N PHE A 576 2.73 6.30 -23.92
CA PHE A 576 3.11 4.92 -24.21
C PHE A 576 3.60 4.75 -25.65
N LYS A 577 2.92 5.39 -26.63
CA LYS A 577 3.36 5.41 -28.03
C LYS A 577 4.72 6.10 -28.20
N LYS A 578 4.97 7.22 -27.51
CA LYS A 578 6.27 7.91 -27.51
C LYS A 578 7.38 7.05 -26.90
N MET A 579 7.13 6.42 -25.75
CA MET A 579 8.10 5.52 -25.10
C MET A 579 8.45 4.32 -25.96
N ARG A 580 7.50 3.80 -26.74
CA ARG A 580 7.74 2.69 -27.67
C ARG A 580 8.52 3.12 -28.92
N LYS A 581 8.35 4.37 -29.39
CA LYS A 581 9.12 4.95 -30.50
C LYS A 581 10.58 5.26 -30.13
N ASN A 582 10.86 5.65 -28.89
CA ASN A 582 12.22 5.94 -28.42
C ASN A 582 13.03 4.68 -28.03
N LYS A 583 12.42 3.49 -28.10
CA LYS A 583 13.03 2.20 -27.73
C LYS A 583 13.36 1.31 -28.92
N ILE A 584 12.96 1.74 -30.12
CA ILE A 584 13.31 1.18 -31.43
C ILE A 584 14.35 2.14 -32.00
#